data_AF-A0A7J8J7Y7-F1
#
_entry.id   AF-A0A7J8J7Y7-F1
#
_cell.length_a   1.000
_cell.length_b   1.000
_cell.length_c   1.000
_cell.angle_alpha   90.00
_cell.angle_beta   90.00
_cell.angle_gamma   90.00
#
_symmetry.space_group_name_H-M   'P 1'
#
loop_
_entity.id
_entity.type
_entity.pdbx_description
1 polymer ?
#
loop_
_entity_poly.entity_id
_entity_poly.type
_entity_poly.pdbx_seq_one_letter_code
_entity_poly.pdbx_strand_id
1 'polypeptide(L)'
;MVIRVYIASSSGSTAIKKKQQDVLGFLEANKIGFEEKDIAANEENRKWMRENVPENSRPATGYPLPPQIFNESQYRGDYDAFFEARENNAVYAFLGLTAPPGSKEAEAQAKQQA
;
A
#
# COMPACT_ATOMS: atom_id res chain seq x y z
N MET A 1 -10.28 10.57 -3.01
CA MET A 1 -9.38 9.60 -2.35
C MET A 1 -8.55 8.94 -3.44
N VAL A 2 -7.22 9.03 -3.33
CA VAL A 2 -6.27 8.45 -4.29
C VAL A 2 -5.22 7.66 -3.52
N ILE A 3 -5.04 6.39 -3.86
CA ILE A 3 -4.01 5.55 -3.25
C ILE A 3 -2.65 5.93 -3.88
N ARG A 4 -1.66 6.24 -3.05
CA ARG A 4 -0.30 6.51 -3.51
C ARG A 4 0.59 5.35 -3.10
N VAL A 5 1.22 4.74 -4.07
CA VAL A 5 2.17 3.64 -3.84
C VAL A 5 3.56 4.14 -4.15
N TYR A 6 4.37 4.30 -3.11
CA TYR A 6 5.78 4.65 -3.27
C TYR A 6 6.56 3.41 -3.65
N ILE A 7 7.23 3.48 -4.79
CA ILE A 7 7.98 2.37 -5.39
C ILE A 7 9.40 2.80 -5.70
N ALA A 8 10.32 1.85 -5.89
CA ALA A 8 11.61 2.11 -6.51
C ALA A 8 11.68 1.36 -7.84
N SER A 9 11.54 2.09 -8.96
CA SER A 9 11.54 1.50 -10.31
C SER A 9 12.85 0.78 -10.64
N SER A 10 13.99 1.38 -10.26
CA SER A 10 15.34 0.85 -10.47
C SER A 10 15.91 0.10 -9.26
N SER A 11 15.05 -0.49 -8.42
CA SER A 11 15.50 -1.31 -7.28
C SER A 11 16.46 -2.44 -7.73
N GLY A 12 17.55 -2.65 -6.99
CA GLY A 12 18.47 -3.77 -7.21
C GLY A 12 17.95 -5.11 -6.70
N SER A 13 16.88 -5.11 -5.89
CA SER A 13 16.31 -6.32 -5.29
C SER A 13 15.11 -6.84 -6.09
N THR A 14 15.23 -8.04 -6.64
CA THR A 14 14.12 -8.74 -7.31
C THR A 14 12.93 -8.95 -6.38
N ALA A 15 13.18 -9.18 -5.08
CA ALA A 15 12.11 -9.35 -4.10
C ALA A 15 11.28 -8.07 -3.95
N ILE A 16 11.95 -6.91 -3.87
CA ILE A 16 11.28 -5.60 -3.81
C ILE A 16 10.47 -5.36 -5.08
N LYS A 17 11.02 -5.64 -6.26
CA LYS A 17 10.28 -5.50 -7.53
C LYS A 17 9.02 -6.34 -7.55
N LYS A 18 9.09 -7.60 -7.10
CA LYS A 18 7.91 -8.48 -7.02
C LYS A 18 6.86 -7.95 -6.04
N LYS A 19 7.27 -7.52 -4.84
CA LYS A 19 6.36 -6.92 -3.85
C LYS A 19 5.66 -5.69 -4.41
N GLN A 20 6.38 -4.79 -5.08
CA GLN A 20 5.80 -3.62 -5.74
C GLN A 20 4.78 -4.01 -6.80
N GLN A 21 5.15 -4.90 -7.73
CA GLN A 21 4.26 -5.34 -8.81
C GLN A 21 3.01 -6.05 -8.30
N ASP A 22 3.10 -6.80 -7.21
CA ASP A 22 1.95 -7.45 -6.59
C ASP A 22 0.95 -6.42 -6.02
N VAL A 23 1.43 -5.38 -5.35
CA VAL A 23 0.57 -4.28 -4.86
C VAL A 23 -0.07 -3.54 -6.05
N LEU A 24 0.72 -3.12 -7.03
CA LEU A 24 0.22 -2.37 -8.19
C LEU A 24 -0.79 -3.20 -9.00
N GLY A 25 -0.44 -4.45 -9.30
CA GLY A 25 -1.30 -5.37 -10.04
C GLY A 25 -2.60 -5.68 -9.30
N PHE A 26 -2.58 -5.76 -7.97
CA PHE A 26 -3.81 -5.89 -7.18
C PHE A 26 -4.70 -4.65 -7.33
N LEU A 27 -4.16 -3.44 -7.19
CA LEU A 27 -4.94 -2.21 -7.30
C LEU A 27 -5.55 -2.07 -8.70
N GLU A 28 -4.78 -2.38 -9.74
CA GLU A 28 -5.23 -2.36 -11.13
C GLU A 28 -6.34 -3.40 -11.39
N ALA A 29 -6.15 -4.65 -10.96
CA ALA A 29 -7.13 -5.73 -11.13
C ALA A 29 -8.47 -5.41 -10.45
N ASN A 30 -8.42 -4.73 -9.29
CA ASN A 30 -9.60 -4.32 -8.53
C ASN A 30 -10.14 -2.94 -8.94
N LYS A 31 -9.61 -2.33 -10.00
CA LYS A 31 -10.01 -1.00 -10.52
C LYS A 31 -9.95 0.10 -9.45
N ILE A 32 -9.01 -0.01 -8.52
CA ILE A 32 -8.76 0.99 -7.49
C ILE A 32 -7.89 2.08 -8.12
N GLY A 33 -8.30 3.34 -8.04
CA GLY A 33 -7.50 4.46 -8.54
C GLY A 33 -6.25 4.67 -7.70
N PHE A 34 -5.07 4.61 -8.32
CA PHE A 34 -3.79 4.83 -7.64
C PHE A 34 -2.78 5.61 -8.47
N GLU A 35 -1.77 6.16 -7.79
CA GLU A 35 -0.61 6.81 -8.37
C GLU A 35 0.69 6.12 -7.92
N GLU A 36 1.58 5.90 -8.87
CA GLU A 36 2.95 5.43 -8.59
C GLU A 36 3.85 6.63 -8.27
N LYS A 37 4.49 6.58 -7.10
CA LYS A 37 5.42 7.61 -6.65
C LYS A 37 6.82 7.01 -6.61
N ASP A 38 7.53 7.07 -7.74
CA ASP A 38 8.87 6.51 -7.83
C ASP A 38 9.88 7.30 -6.98
N ILE A 39 10.57 6.63 -6.07
CA ILE A 39 11.60 7.19 -5.18
C ILE A 39 13.02 7.03 -5.74
N ALA A 40 13.18 6.20 -6.78
CA ALA A 40 14.49 5.91 -7.34
C ALA A 40 14.99 7.06 -8.23
N ALA A 41 14.10 7.62 -9.04
CA ALA A 41 14.40 8.74 -9.94
C ALA A 41 13.92 10.12 -9.41
N ASN A 42 13.11 10.16 -8.34
CA ASN A 42 12.58 11.40 -7.78
C ASN A 42 12.94 11.53 -6.29
N GLU A 43 13.74 12.54 -5.97
CA GLU A 43 14.21 12.83 -4.62
C GLU A 43 13.12 13.33 -3.67
N GLU A 44 12.18 14.13 -4.17
CA GLU A 44 11.05 14.62 -3.39
C GLU A 44 10.20 13.46 -2.89
N ASN A 45 9.85 12.52 -3.78
CA ASN A 45 9.11 11.31 -3.40
C ASN A 45 9.90 10.48 -2.38
N ARG A 46 11.22 10.33 -2.56
CA ARG A 46 12.08 9.58 -1.66
C ARG A 46 12.11 10.19 -0.26
N LYS A 47 12.28 11.50 -0.16
CA LYS A 47 12.31 12.24 1.09
C LYS A 47 10.95 12.18 1.77
N TRP A 48 9.89 12.49 1.03
CA TRP A 48 8.52 12.50 1.53
C TRP A 48 8.12 11.14 2.09
N MET A 49 8.38 10.05 1.37
CA MET A 49 8.09 8.69 1.86
C MET A 49 8.79 8.41 3.20
N ARG A 50 10.09 8.71 3.31
CA ARG A 50 10.87 8.43 4.52
C ARG A 50 10.40 9.24 5.73
N GLU A 51 9.99 10.49 5.51
CA GLU A 51 9.50 11.38 6.57
C GLU A 51 8.09 10.99 7.03
N ASN A 52 7.22 10.56 6.12
CA ASN A 52 5.81 10.29 6.40
C ASN A 52 5.52 8.83 6.78
N VAL A 53 6.48 7.90 6.66
CA VAL A 53 6.38 6.59 7.30
C VAL A 53 6.55 6.77 8.82
N PRO A 54 5.57 6.32 9.63
CA PRO A 54 5.59 6.48 11.07
C PRO A 54 6.70 5.63 11.70
N GLU A 55 7.23 6.08 12.83
CA GLU A 55 8.44 5.53 13.43
C GLU A 55 8.29 4.05 13.85
N ASN A 56 7.10 3.64 14.28
CA ASN A 56 6.78 2.25 14.61
C ASN A 56 6.77 1.30 13.40
N SER A 57 6.69 1.84 12.18
CA SER A 57 6.76 1.07 10.92
C SER A 57 8.11 1.22 10.23
N ARG A 58 9.08 1.91 10.83
CA ARG A 58 10.45 1.99 10.31
C ARG A 58 11.24 0.76 10.75
N PRO A 59 12.10 0.21 9.88
CA PRO A 59 12.99 -0.88 10.27
C PRO A 59 13.98 -0.41 11.34
N ALA A 60 14.44 -1.34 12.19
CA ALA A 60 15.44 -1.05 13.23
C ALA A 60 16.76 -0.48 12.67
N THR A 61 17.08 -0.78 11.41
CA THR A 61 18.25 -0.26 10.71
C THR A 61 17.88 0.15 9.28
N GLY A 62 18.31 1.35 8.87
CA GLY A 62 18.14 1.84 7.51
C GLY A 62 16.82 2.59 7.27
N TYR A 63 16.42 2.67 6.01
CA TYR A 63 15.20 3.37 5.59
C TYR A 63 14.07 2.37 5.30
N PRO A 64 12.79 2.77 5.46
CA PRO A 64 11.67 1.96 5.01
C PRO A 64 11.81 1.63 3.52
N LEU A 65 11.62 0.35 3.19
CA LEU A 65 11.77 -0.17 1.84
C LEU A 65 10.42 -0.13 1.10
N PRO A 66 10.40 0.14 -0.21
CA PRO A 66 9.18 0.07 -0.99
C PRO A 66 8.70 -1.38 -1.19
N PRO A 67 7.40 -1.60 -1.46
CA PRO A 67 6.36 -0.58 -1.60
C PRO A 67 5.89 0.00 -0.25
N GLN A 68 5.58 1.29 -0.23
CA GLN A 68 4.94 1.97 0.92
C GLN A 68 3.63 2.61 0.46
N ILE A 69 2.53 2.31 1.15
CA ILE A 69 1.18 2.59 0.70
C ILE A 69 0.57 3.70 1.56
N PHE A 70 0.04 4.71 0.88
CA PHE A 70 -0.63 5.84 1.48
C PHE A 70 -1.99 6.03 0.84
N ASN A 71 -2.95 6.55 1.60
CA ASN A 71 -4.18 7.12 1.07
C ASN A 71 -4.03 8.63 1.18
N GLU A 72 -3.82 9.29 0.04
CA GLU A 72 -3.39 10.68 -0.05
C GLU A 72 -2.10 10.95 0.75
N SER A 73 -2.20 11.46 1.97
CA SER A 73 -1.06 11.69 2.88
C SER A 73 -1.06 10.78 4.11
N GLN A 74 -2.12 9.99 4.30
CA GLN A 74 -2.25 9.09 5.44
C GLN A 74 -1.52 7.77 5.16
N TYR A 75 -0.58 7.41 6.03
CA TYR A 75 0.10 6.13 5.95
C TYR A 75 -0.87 4.97 6.20
N ARG A 76 -0.83 3.97 5.32
CA ARG A 76 -1.68 2.77 5.41
C ARG A 76 -0.86 1.54 5.79
N GLY A 77 0.34 1.39 5.23
CA GLY A 77 1.25 0.30 5.57
C GLY A 77 2.29 0.03 4.50
N ASP A 78 3.15 -0.94 4.77
CA ASP A 78 4.09 -1.51 3.82
C ASP A 78 3.49 -2.73 3.09
N TYR A 79 4.33 -3.50 2.40
CA TYR A 79 3.89 -4.72 1.74
C TYR A 79 3.35 -5.77 2.70
N ASP A 80 3.95 -5.92 3.88
CA ASP A 80 3.60 -7.02 4.78
C ASP A 80 2.23 -6.75 5.40
N ALA A 81 1.94 -5.49 5.77
CA ALA A 81 0.60 -5.07 6.18
C ALA A 81 -0.45 -5.22 5.07
N PHE A 82 -0.10 -4.90 3.82
CA PHE A 82 -0.97 -5.14 2.67
C PHE A 82 -1.25 -6.63 2.45
N PHE A 83 -0.22 -7.47 2.55
CA PHE A 83 -0.33 -8.91 2.39
C PHE A 83 -1.24 -9.51 3.47
N GLU A 84 -1.04 -9.13 4.74
CA GLU A 84 -1.92 -9.54 5.83
C GLU A 84 -3.37 -9.11 5.61
N ALA A 85 -3.60 -7.86 5.18
CA ALA A 85 -4.94 -7.39 4.84
C ALA A 85 -5.58 -8.18 3.70
N ARG A 86 -4.78 -8.61 2.71
CA ARG A 86 -5.23 -9.44 1.59
C ARG A 86 -5.63 -10.84 2.04
N GLU A 87 -4.82 -11.49 2.86
CA GLU A 87 -5.15 -12.81 3.43
C GLU A 87 -6.45 -12.75 4.26
N ASN A 88 -6.68 -11.65 4.96
CA ASN A 88 -7.88 -11.41 5.76
C ASN A 88 -9.09 -10.89 4.95
N ASN A 89 -8.98 -10.73 3.63
CA ASN A 89 -10.02 -10.11 2.78
C ASN A 89 -10.48 -8.73 3.30
N ALA A 90 -9.53 -7.92 3.79
CA ALA A 90 -9.74 -6.64 4.44
C ALA A 90 -8.93 -5.51 3.76
N VAL A 91 -8.67 -5.64 2.45
CA VAL A 91 -7.79 -4.72 1.72
C VAL A 91 -8.42 -3.34 1.57
N TYR A 92 -9.73 -3.25 1.35
CA TYR A 92 -10.38 -1.94 1.21
C TYR A 92 -10.32 -1.19 2.54
N ALA A 93 -10.61 -1.84 3.66
CA ALA A 93 -10.43 -1.28 5.00
C ALA A 93 -8.97 -0.89 5.27
N PHE A 94 -8.01 -1.74 4.90
CA PHE A 94 -6.58 -1.42 4.99
C PHE A 94 -6.22 -0.17 4.18
N LEU A 95 -6.76 0.01 2.98
CA LEU A 95 -6.56 1.20 2.15
C LEU A 95 -7.33 2.42 2.66
N GLY A 96 -8.24 2.25 3.62
CA GLY A 96 -9.15 3.31 4.07
C GLY A 96 -10.22 3.65 3.03
N LEU A 97 -10.65 2.66 2.26
CA LEU A 97 -11.69 2.75 1.24
C LEU A 97 -12.91 1.94 1.65
N THR A 98 -14.07 2.30 1.14
CA THR A 98 -15.29 1.49 1.28
C THR A 98 -15.20 0.29 0.34
N ALA A 99 -15.39 -0.91 0.89
CA ALA A 99 -15.45 -2.13 0.09
C ALA A 99 -16.64 -2.06 -0.90
N PRO A 100 -16.46 -2.47 -2.17
CA PRO A 100 -17.53 -2.39 -3.15
C PRO A 100 -18.67 -3.36 -2.80
N PRO A 101 -19.94 -2.99 -3.06
CA PRO A 101 -21.08 -3.87 -2.81
C PRO A 101 -20.93 -5.22 -3.52
N GLY A 102 -21.20 -6.32 -2.81
CA GLY A 102 -21.05 -7.69 -3.33
C GLY A 102 -19.62 -8.23 -3.28
N SER A 103 -18.65 -7.48 -2.76
CA SER A 103 -17.35 -8.05 -2.37
C SER A 103 -17.47 -8.85 -1.08
N LYS A 104 -16.61 -9.87 -0.92
CA LYS A 104 -16.51 -10.66 0.32
C LYS A 104 -16.29 -9.78 1.55
N GLU A 105 -15.51 -8.71 1.40
CA GLU A 105 -15.22 -7.75 2.47
C GLU A 105 -16.48 -6.98 2.89
N ALA A 106 -17.23 -6.44 1.93
CA ALA A 106 -18.48 -5.72 2.21
C ALA A 106 -19.53 -6.61 2.89
N GLU A 107 -19.64 -7.89 2.46
CA GLU A 107 -20.52 -8.86 3.10
C GLU A 107 -20.11 -9.19 4.53
N ALA A 108 -18.80 -9.33 4.80
CA ALA A 108 -18.28 -9.59 6.13
C ALA A 108 -18.54 -8.41 7.08
N GLN A 109 -18.32 -7.18 6.60
CA GLN A 109 -18.58 -5.96 7.38
C GLN A 109 -20.07 -5.80 7.71
N ALA A 110 -20.96 -6.06 6.75
CA ALA A 110 -22.41 -5.99 6.96
C ALA A 110 -22.89 -7.02 8.00
N LYS A 111 -22.29 -8.21 8.05
CA LYS A 111 -22.63 -9.26 9.03
C LYS A 111 -22.14 -8.96 10.45
N GLN A 112 -21.08 -8.17 10.61
CA GLN A 112 -20.56 -7.80 11.94
C GLN A 112 -21.32 -6.63 12.59
N GLN A 113 -22.05 -5.86 11.79
CA GLN A 113 -22.83 -4.69 12.24
C GLN A 113 -24.33 -5.01 12.45
N ALA A 114 -24.76 -6.24 12.15
CA ALA A 114 -26.12 -6.74 12.35
C ALA A 114 -26.20 -7.55 13.65
#